data_AF-A0AAI8VNH3-F1
#
_entry.id   AF-A0AAI8VNH3-F1
#
_cell.length_a   1.000
_cell.length_b   1.000
_cell.length_c   1.000
_cell.angle_alpha   90.00
_cell.angle_beta   90.00
_cell.angle_gamma   90.00
#
_symmetry.space_group_name_H-M   'P 1'
#
loop_
_entity.id
_entity.type
_entity.pdbx_description
1 polymer ?
#
loop_
_entity_poly.entity_id
_entity_poly.type
_entity_poly.pdbx_seq_one_letter_code
_entity_poly.pdbx_strand_id
1 'polypeptide(L)'
;MASLNAIPPGVLVLVIKHLLPSIGIYKAIRLRLVNRECIQSAIVTAICDTRVVDYDDPATPDLAFHLSPPLLAKILVTQIQSVQRDKNPVLSVIGGLDEALDIQTSQHRKIAEAVYSVQPSNLRRAMDRKSLKTNEAMKAQNYLSGAIVLGDLFGVGGFLGNSTALVTDVNGESPLFGRPLQIAAAWGRLKIVRYLLDRGADPQMCSKDTRDIEWEPDMNLSIPRRHVYHAVCGSALRAAVLGGHTDIVRLLL
;
A
#
# COMPACT_ATOMS: atom_id res chain seq x y z
N MET A 1 43.88 -0.94 -9.21
CA MET A 1 42.54 -1.42 -8.79
C MET A 1 41.51 -0.72 -9.66
N ALA A 2 40.77 -1.45 -10.50
CA ALA A 2 39.75 -0.85 -11.35
C ALA A 2 38.64 -0.25 -10.47
N SER A 3 38.41 1.06 -10.58
CA SER A 3 37.35 1.73 -9.83
C SER A 3 36.00 1.28 -10.38
N LEU A 4 35.10 0.82 -9.51
CA LEU A 4 33.72 0.47 -9.87
C LEU A 4 32.97 1.65 -10.52
N ASN A 5 33.45 2.89 -10.33
CA ASN A 5 32.93 4.09 -10.98
C ASN A 5 33.23 4.13 -12.50
N ALA A 6 34.19 3.33 -12.97
CA ALA A 6 34.52 3.25 -14.41
C ALA A 6 33.64 2.25 -15.17
N ILE A 7 32.84 1.44 -14.45
CA ILE A 7 31.94 0.46 -15.07
C ILE A 7 30.63 1.17 -15.42
N PRO A 8 30.13 1.05 -16.67
CA PRO A 8 28.84 1.61 -17.05
C PRO A 8 27.73 1.12 -16.11
N PRO A 9 26.83 2.00 -15.64
CA PRO A 9 25.78 1.64 -14.69
C PRO A 9 24.97 0.43 -15.14
N GLY A 10 24.64 0.33 -16.43
CA GLY A 10 23.89 -0.79 -17.00
C GLY A 10 24.57 -2.16 -16.88
N VAL A 11 25.91 -2.21 -16.97
CA VAL A 11 26.67 -3.47 -16.78
C VAL A 11 26.62 -3.89 -15.32
N LEU A 12 26.71 -2.92 -14.41
CA LEU A 12 26.66 -3.17 -12.97
C LEU A 12 25.27 -3.66 -12.53
N VAL A 13 24.19 -3.14 -13.13
CA VAL A 13 22.83 -3.69 -12.95
C VAL A 13 22.75 -5.14 -13.40
N LEU A 14 23.31 -5.50 -14.56
CA LEU A 14 23.30 -6.88 -15.07
C LEU A 14 24.08 -7.84 -14.18
N VAL A 15 25.24 -7.40 -13.67
CA VAL A 15 26.05 -8.20 -12.74
C VAL A 15 25.29 -8.46 -11.44
N ILE A 16 24.70 -7.42 -10.84
CA ILE A 16 23.91 -7.58 -9.62
C ILE A 16 22.67 -8.43 -9.86
N LYS A 17 22.00 -8.28 -11.01
CA LYS A 17 20.87 -9.12 -11.43
C LYS A 17 21.22 -10.60 -11.43
N HIS A 18 22.39 -10.99 -11.94
CA HIS A 18 22.84 -12.38 -11.96
C HIS A 18 23.38 -12.88 -10.63
N LEU A 19 23.91 -11.99 -9.78
CA LEU A 19 24.43 -12.34 -8.46
C LEU A 19 23.32 -12.58 -7.43
N LEU A 20 22.27 -11.76 -7.46
CA LEU A 20 21.17 -11.80 -6.48
C LEU A 20 20.57 -13.20 -6.23
N PRO A 21 20.29 -14.04 -7.26
CA PRO A 21 19.81 -15.41 -7.06
C PRO A 21 20.81 -16.31 -6.33
N SER A 22 22.11 -16.09 -6.55
CA SER A 22 23.17 -16.96 -6.01
C SER A 22 23.55 -16.60 -4.58
N ILE A 23 23.53 -15.32 -4.21
CA ILE A 23 23.98 -14.86 -2.88
C ILE A 23 22.83 -14.43 -1.96
N GLY A 24 21.64 -14.17 -2.50
CA GLY A 24 20.49 -13.66 -1.76
C GLY A 24 20.57 -12.17 -1.41
N ILE A 25 19.41 -11.54 -1.13
CA ILE A 25 19.30 -10.08 -0.97
C ILE A 25 20.11 -9.54 0.21
N TYR A 26 20.19 -10.27 1.32
CA TYR A 26 20.93 -9.83 2.51
C TYR A 26 22.43 -9.69 2.23
N LYS A 27 23.02 -10.65 1.50
CA LYS A 27 24.43 -10.57 1.10
C LYS A 27 24.64 -9.52 0.02
N ALA A 28 23.70 -9.37 -0.92
CA ALA A 28 23.76 -8.32 -1.93
C ALA A 28 23.74 -6.91 -1.31
N ILE A 29 22.94 -6.67 -0.27
CA ILE A 29 22.92 -5.38 0.45
C ILE A 29 24.28 -5.07 1.10
N ARG A 30 25.02 -6.08 1.57
CA ARG A 30 26.37 -5.86 2.12
C ARG A 30 27.39 -5.37 1.08
N LEU A 31 27.12 -5.58 -0.21
CA LEU A 31 27.96 -5.03 -1.29
C LEU A 31 27.93 -3.49 -1.32
N ARG A 32 26.94 -2.83 -0.69
CA ARG A 32 26.90 -1.36 -0.54
C ARG A 32 28.14 -0.79 0.16
N LEU A 33 28.87 -1.60 0.93
CA LEU A 33 30.14 -1.21 1.55
C LEU A 33 31.25 -0.92 0.51
N VAL A 34 31.12 -1.46 -0.70
CA VAL A 34 32.12 -1.31 -1.77
C VAL A 34 31.85 -0.04 -2.61
N ASN A 35 30.57 0.23 -2.93
CA ASN A 35 30.15 1.45 -3.63
C ASN A 35 28.66 1.70 -3.35
N ARG A 36 28.36 2.62 -2.43
CA ARG A 36 27.01 2.80 -1.91
C ARG A 36 26.00 3.20 -2.99
N GLU A 37 26.32 4.20 -3.81
CA GLU A 37 25.35 4.80 -4.74
C GLU A 37 25.02 3.88 -5.92
N CYS A 38 26.04 3.39 -6.62
CA CYS A 38 25.83 2.54 -7.79
C CYS A 38 25.18 1.20 -7.41
N ILE A 39 25.62 0.59 -6.30
CA ILE A 39 25.09 -0.71 -5.86
C ILE A 39 23.68 -0.55 -5.28
N GLN A 40 23.39 0.54 -4.58
CA GLN A 40 22.03 0.79 -4.10
C GLN A 40 21.06 1.01 -5.27
N SER A 41 21.44 1.81 -6.27
CA SER A 41 20.63 1.97 -7.48
C SER A 41 20.44 0.64 -8.21
N ALA A 42 21.51 -0.13 -8.41
CA ALA A 42 21.44 -1.40 -9.14
C ALA A 42 20.64 -2.48 -8.40
N ILE A 43 20.73 -2.56 -7.07
CA ILE A 43 19.88 -3.44 -6.25
C ILE A 43 18.41 -3.01 -6.37
N VAL A 44 18.10 -1.72 -6.27
CA VAL A 44 16.72 -1.22 -6.40
C VAL A 44 16.17 -1.49 -7.80
N THR A 45 16.93 -1.23 -8.86
CA THR A 45 16.56 -1.57 -10.23
C THR A 45 16.36 -3.07 -10.41
N ALA A 46 17.23 -3.91 -9.85
CA ALA A 46 17.09 -5.35 -9.95
C ALA A 46 15.83 -5.88 -9.23
N ILE A 47 15.50 -5.34 -8.06
CA ILE A 47 14.29 -5.66 -7.30
C ILE A 47 13.04 -5.16 -8.04
N CYS A 48 13.02 -3.90 -8.49
CA CYS A 48 11.84 -3.28 -9.08
C CYS A 48 11.54 -3.76 -10.50
N ASP A 49 12.58 -3.85 -11.34
CA ASP A 49 12.40 -3.96 -12.80
C ASP A 49 12.67 -5.38 -13.30
N THR A 50 13.55 -6.15 -12.63
CA THR A 50 13.97 -7.47 -13.13
C THR A 50 13.35 -8.67 -12.41
N ARG A 51 12.52 -8.45 -11.38
CA ARG A 51 11.79 -9.49 -10.62
C ARG A 51 12.67 -10.63 -10.09
N VAL A 52 13.94 -10.34 -9.81
CA VAL A 52 14.92 -11.34 -9.36
C VAL A 52 14.73 -11.71 -7.89
N VAL A 53 14.07 -10.85 -7.11
CA VAL A 53 13.75 -11.08 -5.71
C VAL A 53 12.23 -11.16 -5.57
N ASP A 54 11.74 -12.31 -5.14
CA ASP A 54 10.37 -12.45 -4.65
C ASP A 54 10.31 -11.83 -3.25
N TYR A 55 9.40 -10.89 -3.02
CA TYR A 55 9.28 -10.29 -1.68
C TYR A 55 8.58 -11.24 -0.69
N ASP A 56 7.89 -12.26 -1.20
CA ASP A 56 7.32 -13.38 -0.44
C ASP A 56 8.28 -14.58 -0.38
N ASP A 57 9.55 -14.40 -0.78
CA ASP A 57 10.56 -15.46 -0.71
C ASP A 57 10.68 -15.97 0.74
N PRO A 58 10.50 -17.29 0.98
CA PRO A 58 10.60 -17.87 2.32
C PRO A 58 11.99 -17.69 2.96
N ALA A 59 13.04 -17.42 2.18
CA ALA A 59 14.36 -17.06 2.68
C ALA A 59 14.44 -15.61 3.19
N THR A 60 13.48 -14.76 2.83
CA THR A 60 13.40 -13.35 3.25
C THR A 60 11.98 -12.96 3.71
N PRO A 61 11.42 -13.67 4.71
CA PRO A 61 10.00 -13.55 5.07
C PRO A 61 9.62 -12.15 5.58
N ASP A 62 10.60 -11.38 6.06
CA ASP A 62 10.37 -10.06 6.62
C ASP A 62 10.69 -8.90 5.65
N LEU A 63 11.16 -9.19 4.44
CA LEU A 63 11.60 -8.18 3.50
C LEU A 63 10.48 -7.18 3.18
N ALA A 64 9.26 -7.68 3.00
CA ALA A 64 8.08 -6.85 2.76
C ALA A 64 7.81 -5.85 3.89
N PHE A 65 8.13 -6.17 5.15
CA PHE A 65 7.92 -5.24 6.28
C PHE A 65 8.92 -4.09 6.31
N HIS A 66 10.08 -4.25 5.66
CA HIS A 66 11.15 -3.26 5.64
C HIS A 66 11.13 -2.37 4.39
N LEU A 67 10.37 -2.74 3.36
CA LEU A 67 10.21 -1.94 2.16
C LEU A 67 9.19 -0.82 2.40
N SER A 68 9.47 0.38 1.89
CA SER A 68 8.51 1.49 1.94
C SER A 68 7.29 1.20 1.05
N PRO A 69 6.08 1.64 1.42
CA PRO A 69 4.87 1.42 0.61
C PRO A 69 5.00 1.82 -0.87
N PRO A 70 5.65 2.94 -1.25
CA PRO A 70 5.85 3.30 -2.67
C PRO A 70 6.72 2.31 -3.45
N LEU A 71 7.67 1.65 -2.78
CA LEU A 71 8.59 0.69 -3.37
C LEU A 71 7.91 -0.67 -3.55
N LEU A 72 7.11 -1.09 -2.56
CA LEU A 72 6.24 -2.27 -2.66
C LEU A 72 5.22 -2.10 -3.79
N ALA A 73 4.56 -0.94 -3.85
CA ALA A 73 3.65 -0.59 -4.94
C ALA A 73 4.31 -0.73 -6.31
N LYS A 74 5.56 -0.27 -6.46
CA LYS A 74 6.31 -0.40 -7.72
C LYS A 74 6.57 -1.86 -8.08
N ILE A 75 6.97 -2.70 -7.11
CA ILE A 75 7.19 -4.15 -7.32
C ILE A 75 5.89 -4.85 -7.73
N LEU A 76 4.75 -4.45 -7.17
CA LEU A 76 3.46 -5.06 -7.49
C LEU A 76 2.96 -4.69 -8.87
N VAL A 77 3.06 -3.41 -9.24
CA VAL A 77 2.66 -2.96 -10.59
C VAL A 77 3.42 -3.75 -11.66
N THR A 78 4.72 -4.02 -11.45
CA THR A 78 5.46 -4.88 -12.37
C THR A 78 4.97 -6.32 -12.31
N GLN A 79 4.53 -6.86 -11.17
CA GLN A 79 3.96 -8.22 -11.07
C GLN A 79 2.55 -8.37 -11.67
N ILE A 80 1.69 -7.34 -11.63
CA ILE A 80 0.34 -7.34 -12.25
C ILE A 80 0.44 -7.61 -13.76
N GLN A 81 1.53 -7.21 -14.41
CA GLN A 81 1.76 -7.45 -15.84
C GLN A 81 2.31 -8.87 -16.14
N SER A 82 2.24 -9.80 -15.18
CA SER A 82 2.79 -11.16 -15.31
C SER A 82 1.76 -12.27 -15.08
N VAL A 83 2.09 -13.49 -15.51
CA VAL A 83 1.28 -14.72 -15.42
C VAL A 83 0.93 -15.15 -13.98
N GLN A 84 1.41 -14.44 -12.94
CA GLN A 84 1.22 -14.80 -11.52
C GLN A 84 -0.01 -14.12 -10.85
N ARG A 85 -0.88 -13.43 -11.61
CA ARG A 85 -2.09 -12.74 -11.08
C ARG A 85 -2.95 -13.60 -10.15
N ASP A 86 -3.07 -14.89 -10.44
CA ASP A 86 -3.99 -15.79 -9.74
C ASP A 86 -3.48 -16.33 -8.40
N LYS A 87 -2.20 -16.14 -8.08
CA LYS A 87 -1.61 -16.70 -6.84
C LYS A 87 -1.64 -15.72 -5.67
N ASN A 88 -1.70 -14.42 -5.93
CA ASN A 88 -1.73 -13.40 -4.89
C ASN A 88 -3.11 -12.71 -4.88
N PRO A 89 -3.89 -12.84 -3.79
CA PRO A 89 -5.24 -12.30 -3.73
C PRO A 89 -5.27 -10.76 -3.80
N VAL A 90 -4.17 -10.08 -3.43
CA VAL A 90 -4.03 -8.64 -3.57
C VAL A 90 -3.94 -8.25 -5.04
N LEU A 91 -3.18 -9.00 -5.84
CA LEU A 91 -3.08 -8.78 -7.29
C LEU A 91 -4.41 -9.03 -7.99
N SER A 92 -5.21 -10.00 -7.51
CA SER A 92 -6.56 -10.24 -8.02
C SER A 92 -7.51 -9.08 -7.72
N VAL A 93 -7.45 -8.49 -6.52
CA VAL A 93 -8.27 -7.31 -6.18
C VAL A 93 -7.84 -6.07 -6.95
N ILE A 94 -6.53 -5.84 -7.10
CA ILE A 94 -6.03 -4.72 -7.92
C ILE A 94 -6.44 -4.92 -9.38
N GLY A 95 -6.30 -6.13 -9.94
CA GLY A 95 -6.75 -6.42 -11.30
C GLY A 95 -8.26 -6.22 -11.51
N GLY A 96 -9.08 -6.61 -10.53
CA GLY A 96 -10.54 -6.35 -10.57
C GLY A 96 -10.89 -4.87 -10.45
N LEU A 97 -10.11 -4.10 -9.68
CA LEU A 97 -10.21 -2.64 -9.64
C LEU A 97 -9.87 -2.04 -11.00
N ASP A 98 -8.82 -2.52 -11.65
CA ASP A 98 -8.36 -2.02 -12.96
C ASP A 98 -9.47 -2.14 -14.02
N GLU A 99 -10.19 -3.27 -14.03
CA GLU A 99 -11.35 -3.49 -14.91
C GLU A 99 -12.57 -2.64 -14.54
N ALA A 100 -12.82 -2.40 -13.24
CA ALA A 100 -14.01 -1.69 -12.77
C ALA A 100 -13.89 -0.16 -12.82
N LEU A 101 -12.68 0.39 -12.74
CA LEU A 101 -12.41 1.83 -12.62
C LEU A 101 -11.59 2.40 -13.79
N ASP A 102 -11.35 1.62 -14.86
CA ASP A 102 -10.56 2.00 -16.06
C ASP A 102 -9.23 2.68 -15.70
N ILE A 103 -8.50 2.05 -14.78
CA ILE A 103 -7.36 2.65 -14.10
C ILE A 103 -6.17 2.72 -15.06
N GLN A 104 -5.58 3.90 -15.23
CA GLN A 104 -4.34 4.03 -15.99
C GLN A 104 -3.13 3.48 -15.22
N THR A 105 -2.06 3.08 -15.90
CA THR A 105 -0.85 2.51 -15.26
C THR A 105 -0.23 3.44 -14.20
N SER A 106 -0.43 4.76 -14.34
CA SER A 106 -0.02 5.78 -13.38
C SER A 106 -0.81 5.75 -12.06
N GLN A 107 -2.04 5.25 -12.10
CA GLN A 107 -2.97 5.18 -10.97
C GLN A 107 -2.89 3.83 -10.23
N HIS A 108 -2.49 2.74 -10.90
CA HIS A 108 -2.24 1.44 -10.27
C HIS A 108 -1.26 1.55 -9.10
N ARG A 109 -0.25 2.43 -9.24
CA ARG A 109 0.73 2.71 -8.19
C ARG A 109 0.07 3.24 -6.92
N LYS A 110 -0.91 4.14 -7.03
CA LYS A 110 -1.60 4.72 -5.87
C LYS A 110 -2.44 3.68 -5.13
N ILE A 111 -3.12 2.82 -5.87
CA ILE A 111 -3.93 1.75 -5.28
C ILE A 111 -3.05 0.71 -4.61
N ALA A 112 -1.98 0.26 -5.27
CA ALA A 112 -1.03 -0.66 -4.67
C ALA A 112 -0.38 -0.07 -3.42
N GLU A 113 -0.09 1.23 -3.41
CA GLU A 113 0.41 1.93 -2.24
C GLU A 113 -0.63 1.99 -1.11
N ALA A 114 -1.89 2.24 -1.42
CA ALA A 114 -2.97 2.24 -0.44
C ALA A 114 -3.14 0.86 0.22
N VAL A 115 -3.11 -0.22 -0.57
CA VAL A 115 -3.26 -1.58 -0.03
C VAL A 115 -2.13 -1.95 0.94
N TYR A 116 -0.90 -1.53 0.66
CA TYR A 116 0.26 -1.84 1.51
C TYR A 116 0.50 -0.83 2.64
N SER A 117 -0.22 0.30 2.63
CA SER A 117 -0.29 1.21 3.79
C SER A 117 -1.02 0.56 4.97
N VAL A 118 -1.91 -0.40 4.69
CA VAL A 118 -2.57 -1.24 5.69
C VAL A 118 -1.60 -2.32 6.17
N GLN A 119 -1.58 -2.61 7.48
CA GLN A 119 -0.57 -3.49 8.09
C GLN A 119 -0.50 -4.85 7.36
N PRO A 120 0.70 -5.37 7.05
CA PRO A 120 0.83 -6.66 6.37
C PRO A 120 0.39 -7.86 7.22
N SER A 121 0.22 -7.70 8.54
CA SER A 121 -0.47 -8.67 9.40
C SER A 121 -1.96 -8.79 9.06
N ASN A 122 -2.63 -7.67 8.77
CA ASN A 122 -4.00 -7.66 8.27
C ASN A 122 -4.08 -8.19 6.85
N LEU A 123 -3.08 -7.86 6.03
CA LEU A 123 -2.94 -8.48 4.71
C LEU A 123 -2.83 -9.99 4.86
N ARG A 124 -1.95 -10.52 5.73
CA ARG A 124 -1.77 -11.96 5.95
C ARG A 124 -3.03 -12.64 6.51
N ARG A 125 -3.76 -11.99 7.42
CA ARG A 125 -5.07 -12.45 7.93
C ARG A 125 -6.17 -12.37 6.87
N ALA A 126 -6.16 -11.36 6.01
CA ALA A 126 -7.10 -11.23 4.90
C ALA A 126 -6.81 -12.28 3.82
N MET A 127 -5.51 -12.54 3.56
CA MET A 127 -4.98 -13.52 2.60
C MET A 127 -5.26 -14.98 2.98
N ASP A 128 -5.80 -15.27 4.17
CA ASP A 128 -6.37 -16.58 4.46
C ASP A 128 -7.53 -16.86 3.49
N ARG A 129 -7.26 -17.78 2.55
CA ARG A 129 -7.93 -18.01 1.25
C ARG A 129 -9.45 -18.21 1.29
N LYS A 130 -10.06 -18.38 2.47
CA LYS A 130 -11.50 -18.57 2.65
C LYS A 130 -12.30 -17.28 2.82
N SER A 131 -11.67 -16.17 3.24
CA SER A 131 -12.38 -14.93 3.60
C SER A 131 -12.51 -13.91 2.45
N LEU A 132 -11.56 -13.88 1.51
CA LEU A 132 -11.55 -12.92 0.38
C LEU A 132 -12.39 -13.36 -0.82
N LYS A 133 -12.77 -14.65 -0.93
CA LYS A 133 -13.30 -15.23 -2.18
C LYS A 133 -14.81 -15.10 -2.40
N THR A 134 -15.61 -14.54 -1.49
CA THR A 134 -17.05 -14.86 -1.53
C THR A 134 -18.04 -13.77 -1.13
N ASN A 135 -17.66 -12.49 -1.00
CA ASN A 135 -18.64 -11.45 -0.69
C ASN A 135 -18.63 -10.33 -1.72
N GLU A 136 -19.66 -10.27 -2.56
CA GLU A 136 -19.92 -9.17 -3.50
C GLU A 136 -19.93 -7.80 -2.78
N ALA A 137 -20.42 -7.74 -1.54
CA ALA A 137 -20.36 -6.53 -0.72
C ALA A 137 -18.91 -6.11 -0.39
N MET A 138 -18.01 -7.08 -0.19
CA MET A 138 -16.59 -6.79 0.06
C MET A 138 -15.88 -6.30 -1.21
N LYS A 139 -16.22 -6.85 -2.39
CA LYS A 139 -15.74 -6.33 -3.66
C LYS A 139 -16.20 -4.88 -3.87
N ALA A 140 -17.49 -4.61 -3.62
CA ALA A 140 -18.03 -3.24 -3.68
C ALA A 140 -17.32 -2.28 -2.73
N GLN A 141 -17.04 -2.71 -1.50
CA GLN A 141 -16.30 -1.90 -0.53
C GLN A 141 -14.85 -1.62 -0.98
N ASN A 142 -14.21 -2.57 -1.67
CA ASN A 142 -12.89 -2.37 -2.26
C ASN A 142 -12.95 -1.38 -3.43
N TYR A 143 -13.98 -1.44 -4.27
CA TYR A 143 -14.20 -0.47 -5.36
C TYR A 143 -14.41 0.95 -4.83
N LEU A 144 -15.25 1.10 -3.80
CA LEU A 144 -15.41 2.36 -3.08
C LEU A 144 -14.06 2.86 -2.56
N SER A 145 -13.28 2.00 -1.91
CA SER A 145 -11.95 2.35 -1.38
C SER A 145 -10.98 2.81 -2.48
N GLY A 146 -10.97 2.12 -3.62
CA GLY A 146 -10.19 2.50 -4.80
C GLY A 146 -10.59 3.88 -5.34
N ALA A 147 -11.88 4.15 -5.49
CA ALA A 147 -12.39 5.46 -5.94
C ALA A 147 -11.96 6.59 -4.99
N ILE A 148 -11.98 6.35 -3.67
CA ILE A 148 -11.50 7.31 -2.66
C ILE A 148 -10.00 7.60 -2.85
N VAL A 149 -9.17 6.56 -2.98
CA VAL A 149 -7.72 6.69 -3.19
C VAL A 149 -7.42 7.51 -4.44
N LEU A 150 -8.13 7.23 -5.54
CA LEU A 150 -7.97 7.95 -6.81
C LEU A 150 -8.46 9.39 -6.72
N GLY A 151 -9.40 9.68 -5.81
CA GLY A 151 -10.01 10.99 -5.64
C GLY A 151 -11.24 11.18 -6.53
N ASP A 152 -11.84 10.09 -7.01
CA ASP A 152 -13.04 10.11 -7.85
C ASP A 152 -14.29 10.28 -6.99
N LEU A 153 -14.68 11.54 -6.77
CA LEU A 153 -15.88 11.87 -6.02
C LEU A 153 -17.17 11.36 -6.70
N PHE A 154 -17.20 11.32 -8.03
CA PHE A 154 -18.37 10.86 -8.77
C PHE A 154 -18.55 9.35 -8.59
N GLY A 155 -17.48 8.58 -8.72
CA GLY A 155 -17.46 7.14 -8.43
C GLY A 155 -17.87 6.85 -6.98
N VAL A 156 -17.30 7.57 -6.00
CA VAL A 156 -17.70 7.45 -4.58
C VAL A 156 -19.19 7.71 -4.38
N GLY A 157 -19.74 8.71 -5.09
CA GLY A 157 -21.15 9.01 -5.01
C GLY A 157 -22.06 7.97 -5.66
N GLY A 158 -21.59 7.32 -6.72
CA GLY A 158 -22.25 6.18 -7.33
C GLY A 158 -22.35 4.99 -6.38
N PHE A 159 -21.25 4.63 -5.69
CA PHE A 159 -21.24 3.50 -4.76
C PHE A 159 -22.07 3.74 -3.50
N LEU A 160 -22.06 4.97 -2.94
CA LEU A 160 -22.82 5.33 -1.74
C LEU A 160 -24.23 5.87 -2.03
N GLY A 161 -24.67 5.86 -3.29
CA GLY A 161 -25.98 6.34 -3.70
C GLY A 161 -27.09 5.33 -3.36
N ASN A 162 -28.30 5.83 -3.07
CA ASN A 162 -29.47 5.02 -2.69
C ASN A 162 -29.97 4.04 -3.79
N SER A 163 -29.31 3.96 -4.96
CA SER A 163 -29.77 3.22 -6.14
C SER A 163 -28.87 2.05 -6.55
N THR A 164 -27.78 1.75 -5.84
CA THR A 164 -26.96 0.58 -6.17
C THR A 164 -27.49 -0.69 -5.51
N ALA A 165 -27.59 -1.76 -6.29
CA ALA A 165 -27.93 -3.11 -5.80
C ALA A 165 -26.88 -3.72 -4.86
N LEU A 166 -25.70 -3.10 -4.75
CA LEU A 166 -24.63 -3.49 -3.82
C LEU A 166 -24.65 -2.57 -2.60
N VAL A 167 -24.77 -3.19 -1.42
CA VAL A 167 -24.79 -2.52 -0.12
C VAL A 167 -23.35 -2.21 0.29
N THR A 168 -22.85 -1.01 -0.03
CA THR A 168 -21.61 -0.49 0.57
C THR A 168 -21.95 0.32 1.81
N ASP A 169 -21.15 0.15 2.86
CA ASP A 169 -21.30 0.90 4.11
C ASP A 169 -20.30 2.07 4.12
N VAL A 170 -20.79 3.29 4.41
CA VAL A 170 -19.99 4.50 4.57
C VAL A 170 -18.93 4.35 5.66
N ASN A 171 -19.20 3.49 6.65
CA ASN A 171 -18.31 3.14 7.74
C ASN A 171 -17.65 1.76 7.57
N GLY A 172 -17.94 1.06 6.47
CA GLY A 172 -17.51 -0.31 6.21
C GLY A 172 -15.99 -0.43 6.10
N GLU A 173 -15.41 -1.39 6.81
CA GLU A 173 -13.96 -1.59 6.81
C GLU A 173 -13.55 -2.58 5.72
N SER A 174 -12.70 -2.14 4.78
CA SER A 174 -12.01 -3.04 3.87
C SER A 174 -10.78 -3.61 4.56
N PRO A 175 -10.59 -4.95 4.59
CA PRO A 175 -9.35 -5.54 5.12
C PRO A 175 -8.09 -5.11 4.37
N LEU A 176 -8.24 -4.63 3.12
CA LEU A 176 -7.14 -4.23 2.25
C LEU A 176 -6.84 -2.74 2.32
N PHE A 177 -7.85 -1.90 2.54
CA PHE A 177 -7.69 -0.44 2.50
C PHE A 177 -7.96 0.27 3.83
N GLY A 178 -8.69 -0.35 4.76
CA GLY A 178 -9.19 0.30 5.98
C GLY A 178 -10.59 0.90 5.77
N ARG A 179 -10.94 1.93 6.55
CA ARG A 179 -12.27 2.57 6.46
C ARG A 179 -12.28 3.76 5.51
N PRO A 180 -13.38 4.03 4.79
CA PRO A 180 -13.52 5.11 3.83
C PRO A 180 -13.01 6.47 4.32
N LEU A 181 -13.43 6.90 5.51
CA LEU A 181 -13.06 8.22 6.05
C LEU A 181 -11.57 8.31 6.41
N GLN A 182 -10.99 7.24 6.95
CA GLN A 182 -9.56 7.17 7.26
C GLN A 182 -8.73 7.20 5.97
N ILE A 183 -9.16 6.48 4.92
CA ILE A 183 -8.49 6.49 3.61
C ILE A 183 -8.53 7.90 3.02
N ALA A 184 -9.70 8.53 2.99
CA ALA A 184 -9.87 9.89 2.46
C ALA A 184 -8.99 10.90 3.22
N ALA A 185 -8.91 10.76 4.55
CA ALA A 185 -8.06 11.59 5.40
C ALA A 185 -6.56 11.36 5.14
N ALA A 186 -6.11 10.10 5.09
CA ALA A 186 -4.71 9.75 4.81
C ALA A 186 -4.25 10.28 3.45
N TRP A 187 -5.11 10.23 2.43
CA TRP A 187 -4.82 10.63 1.06
C TRP A 187 -5.12 12.11 0.76
N GLY A 188 -5.54 12.90 1.75
CA GLY A 188 -5.75 14.34 1.56
C GLY A 188 -6.97 14.70 0.71
N ARG A 189 -7.97 13.82 0.65
CA ARG A 189 -9.13 13.98 -0.23
C ARG A 189 -10.24 14.81 0.43
N LEU A 190 -9.95 16.09 0.70
CA LEU A 190 -10.84 16.99 1.45
C LEU A 190 -12.31 16.98 0.96
N LYS A 191 -12.54 17.02 -0.35
CA LYS A 191 -13.91 16.98 -0.92
C LYS A 191 -14.64 15.68 -0.60
N ILE A 192 -13.93 14.56 -0.63
CA ILE A 192 -14.48 13.24 -0.31
C ILE A 192 -14.67 13.09 1.20
N VAL A 193 -13.78 13.64 2.03
CA VAL A 193 -13.97 13.67 3.49
C VAL A 193 -15.29 14.37 3.84
N ARG A 194 -15.53 15.56 3.29
CA ARG A 194 -16.80 16.29 3.49
C ARG A 194 -17.99 15.45 3.05
N TYR A 195 -17.93 14.88 1.85
CA TYR A 195 -18.99 14.03 1.31
C TYR A 195 -19.29 12.81 2.19
N LEU A 196 -18.26 12.14 2.72
CA LEU A 196 -18.42 11.00 3.62
C LEU A 196 -19.07 11.42 4.95
N LEU A 197 -18.65 12.55 5.53
CA LEU A 197 -19.26 13.10 6.76
C LEU A 197 -20.74 13.47 6.53
N ASP A 198 -21.06 14.10 5.40
CA ASP A 198 -22.43 14.45 5.00
C ASP A 198 -23.31 13.19 4.83
N ARG A 199 -22.69 12.04 4.54
CA ARG A 199 -23.34 10.72 4.42
C ARG A 199 -23.35 9.91 5.72
N GLY A 200 -22.95 10.51 6.84
CA GLY A 200 -22.99 9.86 8.16
C GLY A 200 -21.77 9.00 8.50
N ALA A 201 -20.62 9.28 7.88
CA ALA A 201 -19.36 8.69 8.31
C ALA A 201 -19.02 9.13 9.74
N ASP A 202 -18.66 8.19 10.61
CA ASP A 202 -18.27 8.48 11.99
C ASP A 202 -16.77 8.82 12.06
N PRO A 203 -16.39 10.06 12.43
CA PRO A 203 -14.99 10.47 12.54
C PRO A 203 -14.25 9.85 13.72
N GLN A 204 -14.97 9.35 14.73
CA GLN A 204 -14.39 8.77 15.94
C GLN A 204 -14.09 7.27 15.81
N MET A 205 -14.55 6.63 14.74
CA MET A 205 -14.25 5.22 14.52
C MET A 205 -12.75 4.99 14.27
N CYS A 206 -12.19 4.10 15.10
CA CYS A 206 -10.81 3.67 15.01
C CYS A 206 -10.74 2.24 14.46
N SER A 207 -9.70 1.95 13.67
CA SER A 207 -9.41 0.57 13.26
C SER A 207 -9.15 -0.30 14.48
N LYS A 208 -9.75 -1.50 14.55
CA LYS A 208 -9.65 -2.43 15.70
C LYS A 208 -8.27 -3.04 15.94
N ASP A 209 -7.23 -2.59 15.25
CA ASP A 209 -5.87 -3.10 15.41
C ASP A 209 -5.23 -2.54 16.68
N THR A 210 -5.51 -3.25 17.76
CA THR A 210 -5.05 -3.08 19.14
C THR A 210 -3.54 -3.33 19.27
N ARG A 211 -2.74 -2.42 18.73
CA ARG A 211 -1.60 -1.84 19.46
C ARG A 211 -1.86 -0.38 19.86
N ASP A 212 -3.09 0.08 19.61
CA ASP A 212 -3.63 1.38 20.00
C ASP A 212 -4.32 1.37 21.38
N ILE A 213 -4.19 0.30 22.18
CA ILE A 213 -4.53 0.38 23.60
C ILE A 213 -3.27 0.88 24.30
N GLU A 214 -3.39 2.04 24.95
CA GLU A 214 -2.34 2.77 25.68
C GLU A 214 -1.48 3.69 24.80
N TRP A 215 -2.02 4.89 24.55
CA TRP A 215 -1.19 6.08 24.50
C TRP A 215 -0.39 6.14 25.81
N GLU A 216 0.85 5.68 25.81
CA GLU A 216 1.80 5.97 26.87
C GLU A 216 2.52 7.28 26.51
N PRO A 217 2.41 8.34 27.32
CA PRO A 217 3.09 9.61 27.07
C PRO A 217 4.62 9.47 26.99
N ASP A 218 5.16 8.41 27.59
CA ASP A 218 6.59 8.09 27.65
C ASP A 218 7.03 7.01 26.65
N MET A 219 6.14 6.58 25.74
CA MET A 219 6.54 5.66 24.68
C MET A 219 7.50 6.40 23.76
N ASN A 220 8.80 6.13 23.98
CA ASN A 220 9.87 6.40 23.05
C ASN A 220 9.30 6.09 21.66
N LEU A 221 9.20 7.10 20.78
CA LEU A 221 8.61 7.05 19.42
C LEU A 221 9.41 6.12 18.49
N SER A 222 9.73 4.93 18.97
CA SER A 222 10.07 3.74 18.21
C SER A 222 8.79 3.29 17.50
N ILE A 223 8.26 4.19 16.65
CA ILE A 223 7.41 3.84 15.53
C ILE A 223 8.26 2.81 14.80
N PRO A 224 7.89 1.51 14.80
CA PRO A 224 8.75 0.46 14.23
C PRO A 224 8.97 0.66 12.72
N ARG A 225 8.34 1.69 12.13
CA ARG A 225 8.32 2.00 10.71
C ARG A 225 8.60 3.49 10.52
N ARG A 226 9.83 3.80 10.12
CA ARG A 226 10.31 5.13 9.70
C ARG A 226 9.57 5.73 8.49
N HIS A 227 8.53 5.09 7.96
CA HIS A 227 7.81 5.53 6.77
C HIS A 227 6.33 5.64 7.09
N VAL A 228 5.94 6.77 7.67
CA VAL A 228 4.54 7.11 7.94
C VAL A 228 4.04 7.93 6.75
N TYR A 229 3.64 7.26 5.68
CA TYR A 229 3.11 7.89 4.47
C TYR A 229 1.77 7.24 4.16
N HIS A 230 0.70 8.04 4.14
CA HIS A 230 -0.69 7.60 3.93
C HIS A 230 -1.18 6.47 4.87
N ALA A 231 -0.66 6.39 6.09
CA ALA A 231 -1.08 5.37 7.05
C ALA A 231 -2.55 5.56 7.47
N VAL A 232 -3.37 4.54 7.25
CA VAL A 232 -4.81 4.52 7.58
C VAL A 232 -5.07 4.07 9.03
N CYS A 233 -4.04 4.10 9.90
CA CYS A 233 -4.13 3.58 11.27
C CYS A 233 -4.78 4.57 12.24
N GLY A 234 -5.60 4.04 13.16
CA GLY A 234 -6.27 4.82 14.21
C GLY A 234 -7.53 5.53 13.71
N SER A 235 -7.77 6.76 14.16
CA SER A 235 -8.90 7.61 13.73
C SER A 235 -8.62 8.35 12.42
N ALA A 236 -9.67 8.89 11.80
CA ALA A 236 -9.52 9.75 10.61
C ALA A 236 -8.67 11.00 10.90
N LEU A 237 -8.77 11.55 12.11
CA LEU A 237 -7.95 12.67 12.56
C LEU A 237 -6.45 12.30 12.56
N ARG A 238 -6.10 11.12 13.12
CA ARG A 238 -4.71 10.64 13.14
C ARG A 238 -4.17 10.45 11.72
N ALA A 239 -4.96 9.83 10.84
CA ALA A 239 -4.60 9.65 9.43
C ALA A 239 -4.34 11.00 8.73
N ALA A 240 -5.17 12.03 8.98
CA ALA A 240 -4.97 13.37 8.45
C ALA A 240 -3.69 14.04 8.98
N VAL A 241 -3.41 13.91 10.28
CA VAL A 241 -2.19 14.45 10.92
C VAL A 241 -0.94 13.78 10.35
N LEU A 242 -0.95 12.45 10.27
CA LEU A 242 0.16 11.66 9.73
C LEU A 242 0.40 11.93 8.23
N GLY A 243 -0.66 12.26 7.48
CA GLY A 243 -0.58 12.67 6.08
C GLY A 243 -0.23 14.15 5.87
N GLY A 244 -0.18 14.97 6.92
CA GLY A 244 0.08 16.41 6.83
C GLY A 244 -1.07 17.26 6.29
N HIS A 245 -2.30 16.75 6.30
CA HIS A 245 -3.46 17.38 5.66
C HIS A 245 -4.19 18.33 6.61
N THR A 246 -3.59 19.50 6.83
CA THR A 246 -4.07 20.50 7.82
C THR A 246 -5.54 20.92 7.65
N ASP A 247 -6.04 21.03 6.42
CA ASP A 247 -7.44 21.38 6.16
C ASP A 247 -8.41 20.28 6.63
N ILE A 248 -8.01 19.02 6.51
CA ILE A 248 -8.78 17.88 7.00
C ILE A 248 -8.69 17.80 8.52
N VAL A 249 -7.52 18.07 9.10
CA VAL A 249 -7.36 18.16 10.56
C VAL A 249 -8.32 19.19 11.14
N ARG A 250 -8.39 20.40 10.55
CA ARG A 250 -9.32 21.45 10.97
C ARG A 250 -10.79 21.09 10.79
N LEU A 251 -11.11 20.23 9.82
CA LEU A 251 -12.47 19.76 9.58
C LEU A 251 -12.92 18.71 10.60
N LEU A 252 -11.97 17.94 11.14
CA LEU A 252 -12.23 16.80 12.04
C LEU A 252 -12.05 17.15 13.54
N LEU A 253 -11.61 18.37 13.85
CA LEU A 253 -11.56 18.96 15.20
C LEU A 253 -12.87 19.67 15.52
#